data_AF-A0A9X3NMU7-F1
#
_entry.id   AF-A0A9X3NMU7-F1
#
_cell.length_a   1.000
_cell.length_b   1.000
_cell.length_c   1.000
_cell.angle_alpha   90.00
_cell.angle_beta   90.00
_cell.angle_gamma   90.00
#
_symmetry.space_group_name_H-M   'P 1'
#
loop_
_entity.id
_entity.type
_entity.pdbx_description
1 polymer ?
#
loop_
_entity_poly.entity_id
_entity_poly.type
_entity_poly.pdbx_seq_one_letter_code
_entity_poly.pdbx_strand_id
1 'polypeptide(L)'
;MRRNKQEPPIKIISHRGASGHRPEHTLASYELGARFGGDFIEADLVATADGVLVARHEPEIGGTTDVAQHPEFADRRTTRTIDGREYTGWFTQDFTLDELRTLRAVERIPEVRPDNAAHDGVHPIPTFQEIVDLAKSLTRELKRPIGVYPETKHPAYHSSIGLDLEPPLLAALLDNGLTGPEPEVPVFLQSFESDSLRKLREAQVPCVFLMGTEEHWARFLTPEGLAEVATFAEAIGPAKDLIFPRDAEDAITEPTSLVDDAHEAGLLVHPWTFRSENHFLPANLRGDGARSFGGFAAEYEAFFATGIDGVFTDHSRHAFLARELFLAEG
;
A
#
# COMPACT_ATOMS: atom_id res chain seq x y z
N MET A 1 30.44 -0.44 -14.63
CA MET A 1 30.08 -1.87 -14.51
C MET A 1 28.57 -1.92 -14.45
N ARG A 2 27.92 -2.54 -15.44
CA ARG A 2 26.46 -2.68 -15.45
C ARG A 2 26.09 -3.64 -14.34
N ARG A 3 25.41 -3.15 -13.28
CA ARG A 3 24.92 -4.01 -12.18
C ARG A 3 24.07 -5.11 -12.84
N ASN A 4 24.38 -6.37 -12.52
CA ASN A 4 23.71 -7.56 -13.04
C ASN A 4 22.18 -7.40 -12.94
N LYS A 5 21.46 -8.01 -13.89
CA LYS A 5 20.01 -8.26 -13.80
C LYS A 5 19.67 -8.68 -12.37
N GLN A 6 18.97 -7.81 -11.62
CA GLN A 6 18.53 -8.11 -10.27
C GLN A 6 17.52 -9.26 -10.38
N GLU A 7 17.97 -10.46 -10.01
CA GLU A 7 17.08 -11.53 -9.59
C GLU A 7 16.99 -11.46 -8.06
N PRO A 8 15.78 -11.36 -7.49
CA PRO A 8 14.48 -11.33 -8.16
C PRO A 8 14.17 -9.97 -8.84
N PRO A 9 13.34 -9.94 -9.90
CA PRO A 9 12.98 -8.70 -10.59
C PRO A 9 12.23 -7.74 -9.66
N ILE A 10 12.43 -6.44 -9.89
CA ILE A 10 11.78 -5.33 -9.18
C ILE A 10 10.27 -5.58 -9.08
N LYS A 11 9.72 -5.60 -7.86
CA LYS A 11 8.33 -5.93 -7.60
C LYS A 11 7.40 -4.75 -7.91
N ILE A 12 6.34 -5.00 -8.66
CA ILE A 12 5.26 -4.04 -8.82
C ILE A 12 4.18 -4.32 -7.79
N ILE A 13 4.04 -3.44 -6.82
CA ILE A 13 3.07 -3.58 -5.74
C ILE A 13 1.88 -2.66 -6.05
N SER A 14 0.73 -3.26 -6.36
CA SER A 14 -0.50 -2.54 -6.73
C SER A 14 -1.11 -1.89 -5.49
N HIS A 15 -0.72 -0.63 -5.23
CA HIS A 15 -1.11 0.14 -4.06
C HIS A 15 -2.62 0.39 -4.08
N ARG A 16 -3.32 -0.28 -3.16
CA ARG A 16 -4.78 -0.36 -3.07
C ARG A 16 -5.44 -0.90 -4.35
N GLY A 17 -4.70 -1.73 -5.08
CA GLY A 17 -5.02 -2.22 -6.43
C GLY A 17 -4.54 -1.28 -7.54
N ALA A 18 -5.26 -1.24 -8.66
CA ALA A 18 -5.08 -0.22 -9.69
C ALA A 18 -5.86 1.05 -9.32
N SER A 19 -5.53 1.66 -8.17
CA SER A 19 -6.28 2.79 -7.59
C SER A 19 -6.26 4.05 -8.44
N GLY A 20 -5.37 4.16 -9.42
CA GLY A 20 -5.40 5.19 -10.47
C GLY A 20 -6.51 5.00 -11.52
N HIS A 21 -7.21 3.86 -11.50
CA HIS A 21 -8.20 3.46 -12.50
C HIS A 21 -9.54 2.99 -11.91
N ARG A 22 -9.58 2.66 -10.61
CA ARG A 22 -10.77 2.20 -9.89
C ARG A 22 -10.74 2.73 -8.45
N PRO A 23 -11.90 2.91 -7.79
CA PRO A 23 -11.95 3.20 -6.37
C PRO A 23 -11.08 2.21 -5.58
N GLU A 24 -10.24 2.76 -4.72
CA GLU A 24 -9.25 2.02 -3.95
C GLU A 24 -9.88 0.95 -3.05
N HIS A 25 -9.11 -0.10 -2.75
CA HIS A 25 -9.56 -1.21 -1.89
C HIS A 25 -10.92 -1.79 -2.30
N THR A 26 -11.04 -2.13 -3.57
CA THR A 26 -12.16 -2.91 -4.12
C THR A 26 -11.59 -4.15 -4.82
N LEU A 27 -12.33 -5.26 -4.83
CA LEU A 27 -11.89 -6.46 -5.57
C LEU A 27 -11.64 -6.14 -7.05
N ALA A 28 -12.41 -5.22 -7.64
CA ALA A 28 -12.20 -4.76 -9.01
C ALA A 28 -10.89 -3.99 -9.20
N SER A 29 -10.51 -3.12 -8.26
CA SER A 29 -9.21 -2.45 -8.28
C SER A 29 -8.07 -3.48 -8.17
N TYR A 30 -8.20 -4.45 -7.27
CA TYR A 30 -7.20 -5.49 -7.06
C TYR A 30 -7.02 -6.41 -8.28
N GLU A 31 -8.12 -6.88 -8.85
CA GLU A 31 -8.10 -7.68 -10.07
C GLU A 31 -7.44 -6.91 -11.22
N LEU A 32 -7.80 -5.65 -11.40
CA LEU A 32 -7.24 -4.82 -12.46
C LEU A 32 -5.73 -4.61 -12.26
N GLY A 33 -5.28 -4.36 -11.03
CA GLY A 33 -3.86 -4.23 -10.68
C GLY A 33 -3.05 -5.47 -11.06
N ALA A 34 -3.55 -6.66 -10.70
CA ALA A 34 -2.93 -7.92 -11.09
C ALA A 34 -2.93 -8.12 -12.62
N ARG A 35 -4.04 -7.84 -13.32
CA ARG A 35 -4.10 -7.94 -14.79
C ARG A 35 -3.19 -6.94 -15.50
N PHE A 36 -2.89 -5.82 -14.86
CA PHE A 36 -1.98 -4.78 -15.35
C PHE A 36 -0.49 -5.09 -15.11
N GLY A 37 -0.17 -6.21 -14.47
CA GLY A 37 1.20 -6.65 -14.26
C GLY A 37 1.69 -6.48 -12.83
N GLY A 38 0.82 -6.09 -11.88
CA GLY A 38 1.16 -6.09 -10.46
C GLY A 38 1.53 -7.48 -9.96
N ASP A 39 2.60 -7.58 -9.19
CA ASP A 39 3.07 -8.81 -8.55
C ASP A 39 2.37 -9.05 -7.20
N PHE A 40 1.93 -7.97 -6.54
CA PHE A 40 1.26 -8.01 -5.24
C PHE A 40 0.00 -7.16 -5.23
N ILE A 41 -1.02 -7.66 -4.54
CA ILE A 41 -2.20 -6.91 -4.10
C ILE A 41 -1.87 -6.32 -2.72
N GLU A 42 -1.81 -4.99 -2.61
CA GLU A 42 -1.63 -4.28 -1.34
C GLU A 42 -2.99 -4.00 -0.67
N ALA A 43 -3.09 -4.25 0.63
CA ALA A 43 -4.32 -4.10 1.38
C ALA A 43 -4.10 -3.50 2.78
N ASP A 44 -4.50 -2.26 2.95
CA ASP A 44 -4.68 -1.61 4.25
C ASP A 44 -5.80 -2.25 5.07
N LEU A 45 -5.50 -2.77 6.25
CA LEU A 45 -6.47 -3.48 7.11
C LEU A 45 -6.84 -2.68 8.36
N VAL A 46 -8.14 -2.58 8.57
CA VAL A 46 -8.81 -2.08 9.80
C VAL A 46 -9.86 -3.09 10.25
N ALA A 47 -10.34 -2.96 11.49
CA ALA A 47 -11.33 -3.88 12.06
C ALA A 47 -12.75 -3.30 12.10
N THR A 48 -13.74 -4.15 11.83
CA THR A 48 -15.15 -3.90 12.09
C THR A 48 -15.49 -4.04 13.59
N ALA A 49 -16.68 -3.62 14.00
CA ALA A 49 -17.18 -3.75 15.37
C ALA A 49 -17.26 -5.22 15.85
N ASP A 50 -17.47 -6.15 14.92
CA ASP A 50 -17.52 -7.59 15.14
C ASP A 50 -16.16 -8.29 14.86
N GLY A 51 -15.07 -7.53 14.74
CA GLY A 51 -13.70 -8.04 14.71
C GLY A 51 -13.23 -8.60 13.37
N VAL A 52 -13.94 -8.31 12.28
CA VAL A 52 -13.54 -8.74 10.93
C VAL A 52 -12.56 -7.75 10.33
N LEU A 53 -11.50 -8.25 9.69
CA LEU A 53 -10.56 -7.42 8.95
C LEU A 53 -11.10 -7.07 7.56
N VAL A 54 -11.21 -5.78 7.28
CA VAL A 54 -11.67 -5.22 6.01
C VAL A 54 -10.63 -4.28 5.41
N ALA A 55 -10.62 -4.17 4.08
CA ALA A 55 -9.64 -3.32 3.41
C ALA A 55 -10.07 -1.86 3.33
N ARG A 56 -9.44 -0.98 4.12
CA ARG A 56 -9.61 0.48 4.07
C ARG A 56 -8.33 1.17 4.55
N HIS A 57 -7.95 2.23 3.85
CA HIS A 57 -6.74 2.99 4.19
C HIS A 57 -6.83 3.70 5.53
N GLU A 58 -8.01 4.16 5.93
CA GLU A 58 -8.24 4.82 7.21
C GLU A 58 -9.42 4.16 7.93
N PRO A 59 -9.47 4.19 9.27
CA PRO A 59 -10.66 3.80 10.01
C PRO A 59 -11.86 4.68 9.66
N GLU A 60 -11.65 5.96 9.33
CA GLU A 60 -12.70 6.88 8.87
C GLU A 60 -13.07 6.60 7.40
N ILE A 61 -14.36 6.41 7.13
CA ILE A 61 -14.88 5.93 5.84
C ILE A 61 -15.79 6.92 5.11
N GLY A 62 -16.02 8.11 5.63
CA GLY A 62 -16.90 9.12 5.05
C GLY A 62 -16.41 9.67 3.71
N GLY A 63 -15.08 9.69 3.49
CA GLY A 63 -14.48 10.12 2.23
C GLY A 63 -14.28 9.02 1.17
N THR A 64 -14.51 7.75 1.53
CA THR A 64 -14.22 6.58 0.67
C THR A 64 -15.41 5.62 0.54
N THR A 65 -16.54 5.96 1.15
CA THR A 65 -17.81 5.23 1.00
C THR A 65 -18.99 6.19 0.84
N ASP A 66 -20.13 5.64 0.45
CA ASP A 66 -21.41 6.34 0.38
C ASP A 66 -22.13 6.48 1.75
N VAL A 67 -21.48 6.17 2.88
CA VAL A 67 -22.10 6.17 4.23
C VAL A 67 -22.89 7.43 4.57
N ALA A 68 -22.43 8.60 4.11
CA ALA A 68 -23.11 9.88 4.33
C ALA A 68 -24.49 9.96 3.64
N GLN A 69 -24.76 9.09 2.66
CA GLN A 69 -26.02 8.99 1.92
C GLN A 69 -27.02 8.01 2.55
N HIS A 70 -26.65 7.34 3.66
CA HIS A 70 -27.47 6.38 4.40
C HIS A 70 -28.05 7.02 5.67
N PRO A 71 -29.34 7.43 5.68
CA PRO A 71 -29.95 8.10 6.83
C PRO A 71 -29.95 7.26 8.11
N GLU A 72 -30.04 5.93 7.98
CA GLU A 72 -29.97 4.98 9.09
C GLU A 72 -28.64 5.03 9.86
N PHE A 73 -27.58 5.56 9.24
CA PHE A 73 -26.25 5.71 9.85
C PHE A 73 -25.92 7.16 10.23
N ALA A 74 -26.83 8.12 10.05
CA ALA A 74 -26.57 9.53 10.34
C ALA A 74 -26.10 9.77 11.79
N ASP A 75 -26.70 9.07 12.75
CA ASP A 75 -26.39 9.19 14.18
C ASP A 75 -25.05 8.52 14.57
N ARG A 76 -24.40 7.80 13.65
CA ARG A 76 -23.07 7.19 13.87
C ARG A 76 -21.92 8.16 13.59
N ARG A 77 -22.20 9.33 13.03
CA ARG A 77 -21.17 10.34 12.76
C ARG A 77 -20.64 10.89 14.09
N THR A 78 -19.35 10.74 14.34
CA THR A 78 -18.72 11.14 15.61
C THR A 78 -17.34 11.76 15.38
N THR A 79 -16.73 12.28 16.44
CA THR A 79 -15.35 12.77 16.46
C THR A 79 -14.49 11.85 17.31
N ARG A 80 -13.33 11.43 16.77
CA ARG A 80 -12.37 10.56 17.47
C ARG A 80 -10.96 11.10 17.30
N THR A 81 -10.12 10.85 18.31
CA THR A 81 -8.68 11.03 18.21
C THR A 81 -8.03 9.71 17.85
N ILE A 82 -7.34 9.65 16.72
CA ILE A 82 -6.55 8.50 16.26
C ILE A 82 -5.11 9.01 16.10
N ASP A 83 -4.18 8.39 16.81
CA ASP A 83 -2.76 8.76 16.84
C ASP A 83 -2.49 10.26 17.06
N GLY A 84 -3.24 10.85 17.99
CA GLY A 84 -3.12 12.26 18.36
C GLY A 84 -3.75 13.26 17.37
N ARG A 85 -4.42 12.79 16.32
CA ARG A 85 -5.15 13.63 15.35
C ARG A 85 -6.66 13.43 15.47
N GLU A 86 -7.42 14.52 15.41
CA GLU A 86 -8.89 14.46 15.44
C GLU A 86 -9.46 14.22 14.05
N TYR A 87 -10.37 13.26 13.97
CA TYR A 87 -11.14 12.92 12.77
C TYR A 87 -12.62 13.02 13.10
N THR A 88 -13.42 13.55 12.19
CA THR A 88 -14.88 13.61 12.35
C THR A 88 -15.56 13.00 11.14
N GLY A 89 -16.33 11.94 11.36
CA GLY A 89 -16.93 11.16 10.30
C GLY A 89 -17.52 9.86 10.80
N TRP A 90 -17.49 8.83 9.95
CA TRP A 90 -17.96 7.48 10.27
C TRP A 90 -16.79 6.53 10.31
N PHE A 91 -16.77 5.61 11.27
CA PHE A 91 -15.59 4.80 11.52
C PHE A 91 -15.90 3.32 11.39
N THR A 92 -15.06 2.55 10.68
CA THR A 92 -15.24 1.11 10.45
C THR A 92 -15.57 0.31 11.71
N GLN A 93 -14.93 0.62 12.83
CA GLN A 93 -15.14 -0.02 14.14
C GLN A 93 -16.52 0.25 14.77
N ASP A 94 -17.35 1.11 14.18
CA ASP A 94 -18.74 1.37 14.62
C ASP A 94 -19.78 0.55 13.86
N PHE A 95 -19.35 -0.25 12.87
CA PHE A 95 -20.20 -1.05 12.01
C PHE A 95 -19.81 -2.52 12.09
N THR A 96 -20.80 -3.39 12.12
CA THR A 96 -20.61 -4.82 11.84
C THR A 96 -20.24 -5.04 10.38
N LEU A 97 -19.71 -6.21 10.04
CA LEU A 97 -19.45 -6.55 8.63
C LEU A 97 -20.74 -6.46 7.80
N ASP A 98 -21.86 -6.98 8.33
CA ASP A 98 -23.15 -6.98 7.62
C ASP A 98 -23.63 -5.56 7.30
N GLU A 99 -23.45 -4.60 8.22
CA GLU A 99 -23.73 -3.19 7.96
C GLU A 99 -22.76 -2.60 6.93
N LEU A 100 -21.44 -2.87 7.04
CA LEU A 100 -20.48 -2.37 6.04
C LEU A 100 -20.73 -2.90 4.63
N ARG A 101 -21.30 -4.11 4.49
CA ARG A 101 -21.67 -4.68 3.18
C ARG A 101 -22.80 -3.93 2.50
N THR A 102 -23.59 -3.12 3.21
CA THR A 102 -24.61 -2.28 2.58
C THR A 102 -24.01 -1.06 1.91
N LEU A 103 -22.82 -0.63 2.33
CA LEU A 103 -22.11 0.53 1.80
C LEU A 103 -21.39 0.21 0.48
N ARG A 104 -21.09 1.25 -0.28
CA ARG A 104 -20.33 1.18 -1.54
C ARG A 104 -19.15 2.11 -1.51
N ALA A 105 -18.05 1.66 -2.10
CA ALA A 105 -16.84 2.44 -2.27
C ALA A 105 -17.09 3.64 -3.20
N VAL A 106 -16.45 4.75 -2.89
CA VAL A 106 -16.40 5.94 -3.75
C VAL A 106 -14.95 6.43 -3.91
N GLU A 107 -14.66 7.10 -5.02
CA GLU A 107 -13.38 7.73 -5.28
C GLU A 107 -13.15 8.92 -4.32
N ARG A 108 -11.99 8.93 -3.65
CA ARG A 108 -11.64 9.95 -2.65
C ARG A 108 -11.14 11.26 -3.24
N ILE A 109 -10.67 11.25 -4.49
CA ILE A 109 -10.13 12.43 -5.20
C ILE A 109 -10.78 12.59 -6.59
N PRO A 110 -12.13 12.74 -6.68
CA PRO A 110 -12.85 12.76 -7.95
C PRO A 110 -12.42 13.91 -8.87
N GLU A 111 -11.92 15.01 -8.31
CA GLU A 111 -11.38 16.14 -9.08
C GLU A 111 -10.06 15.83 -9.80
N VAL A 112 -9.31 14.83 -9.34
CA VAL A 112 -8.10 14.34 -9.99
C VAL A 112 -8.42 13.10 -10.84
N ARG A 113 -9.30 12.23 -10.36
CA ARG A 113 -9.66 10.93 -10.98
C ARG A 113 -11.15 10.84 -11.33
N PRO A 114 -11.67 11.66 -12.26
CA PRO A 114 -13.09 11.63 -12.62
C PRO A 114 -13.52 10.30 -13.25
N ASP A 115 -12.61 9.62 -13.97
CA ASP A 115 -12.89 8.30 -14.57
C ASP A 115 -13.06 7.21 -13.50
N ASN A 116 -12.39 7.34 -12.36
CA ASN A 116 -12.60 6.45 -11.22
C ASN A 116 -13.95 6.69 -10.57
N ALA A 117 -14.35 7.96 -10.42
CA ALA A 117 -15.63 8.34 -9.84
C ALA A 117 -16.83 7.80 -10.65
N ALA A 118 -16.64 7.48 -11.93
CA ALA A 118 -17.65 6.77 -12.73
C ALA A 118 -17.95 5.34 -12.22
N HIS A 119 -17.14 4.81 -11.31
CA HIS A 119 -17.33 3.53 -10.63
C HIS A 119 -17.85 3.66 -9.19
N ASP A 120 -18.18 4.88 -8.75
CA ASP A 120 -18.77 5.11 -7.43
C ASP A 120 -20.09 4.34 -7.26
N GLY A 121 -20.35 3.83 -6.06
CA GLY A 121 -21.59 3.13 -5.77
C GLY A 121 -21.66 1.68 -6.28
N VAL A 122 -20.60 1.18 -6.94
CA VAL A 122 -20.63 -0.15 -7.57
C VAL A 122 -20.11 -1.24 -6.64
N HIS A 123 -18.97 -1.02 -5.99
CA HIS A 123 -18.23 -2.08 -5.31
C HIS A 123 -18.38 -2.03 -3.78
N PRO A 124 -18.59 -3.18 -3.12
CA PRO A 124 -18.59 -3.24 -1.65
C PRO A 124 -17.17 -3.15 -1.07
N ILE A 125 -17.08 -2.95 0.24
CA ILE A 125 -15.84 -3.10 1.01
C ILE A 125 -15.46 -4.58 1.06
N PRO A 126 -14.23 -4.98 0.65
CA PRO A 126 -13.80 -6.37 0.74
C PRO A 126 -13.23 -6.72 2.12
N THR A 127 -13.42 -7.97 2.54
CA THR A 127 -12.70 -8.53 3.70
C THR A 127 -11.31 -9.02 3.28
N PHE A 128 -10.42 -9.21 4.25
CA PHE A 128 -9.11 -9.80 3.96
C PHE A 128 -9.22 -11.21 3.33
N GLN A 129 -10.17 -12.03 3.78
CA GLN A 129 -10.40 -13.37 3.19
C GLN A 129 -10.73 -13.29 1.70
N GLU A 130 -11.60 -12.35 1.28
CA GLU A 130 -11.94 -12.19 -0.14
C GLU A 130 -10.74 -11.75 -0.99
N ILE A 131 -9.83 -10.98 -0.41
CA ILE A 131 -8.59 -10.56 -1.07
C ILE A 131 -7.66 -11.77 -1.26
N VAL A 132 -7.54 -12.62 -0.25
CA VAL A 132 -6.76 -13.87 -0.33
C VAL A 132 -7.35 -14.80 -1.40
N ASP A 133 -8.67 -15.00 -1.40
CA ASP A 133 -9.36 -15.83 -2.39
C ASP A 133 -9.12 -15.31 -3.82
N LEU A 134 -9.21 -13.99 -3.99
CA LEU A 134 -8.91 -13.33 -5.26
C LEU A 134 -7.46 -13.55 -5.70
N ALA A 135 -6.48 -13.36 -4.81
CA ALA A 135 -5.06 -13.55 -5.10
C ALA A 135 -4.75 -14.98 -5.55
N LYS A 136 -5.30 -15.99 -4.85
CA LYS A 136 -5.17 -17.40 -5.22
C LYS A 136 -5.85 -17.71 -6.56
N SER A 137 -7.04 -17.15 -6.80
CA SER A 137 -7.75 -17.31 -8.07
C SER A 137 -6.95 -16.75 -9.24
N LEU A 138 -6.48 -15.50 -9.11
CA LEU A 138 -5.69 -14.84 -10.14
C LEU A 138 -4.34 -15.50 -10.36
N THR A 139 -3.72 -16.06 -9.31
CA THR A 139 -2.51 -16.86 -9.44
C THR A 139 -2.70 -18.03 -10.41
N ARG A 140 -3.81 -18.77 -10.26
CA ARG A 140 -4.15 -19.89 -11.15
C ARG A 140 -4.53 -19.41 -12.55
N GLU A 141 -5.34 -18.36 -12.65
CA GLU A 141 -5.83 -17.84 -13.93
C GLU A 141 -4.72 -17.24 -14.78
N LEU A 142 -3.91 -16.35 -14.20
CA LEU A 142 -2.83 -15.64 -14.88
C LEU A 142 -1.55 -16.47 -15.01
N LYS A 143 -1.50 -17.66 -14.38
CA LYS A 143 -0.37 -18.61 -14.41
C LYS A 143 0.95 -17.97 -13.96
N ARG A 144 0.86 -17.08 -12.96
CA ARG A 144 1.99 -16.47 -12.26
C ARG A 144 1.59 -16.16 -10.83
N PRO A 145 2.50 -16.19 -9.85
CA PRO A 145 2.18 -15.83 -8.48
C PRO A 145 1.63 -14.40 -8.40
N ILE A 146 0.49 -14.23 -7.72
CA ILE A 146 -0.07 -12.95 -7.29
C ILE A 146 -0.07 -12.97 -5.77
N GLY A 147 0.86 -12.22 -5.18
CA GLY A 147 1.01 -12.16 -3.73
C GLY A 147 0.03 -11.21 -3.05
N VAL A 148 -0.03 -11.28 -1.73
CA VAL A 148 -0.74 -10.31 -0.88
C VAL A 148 0.25 -9.50 -0.04
N TYR A 149 -0.06 -8.23 0.19
CA TYR A 149 0.79 -7.29 0.91
C TYR A 149 -0.06 -6.50 1.93
N PRO A 150 -0.57 -7.13 2.99
CA PRO A 150 -1.41 -6.46 3.97
C PRO A 150 -0.65 -5.49 4.88
N GLU A 151 -1.24 -4.32 5.13
CA GLU A 151 -0.81 -3.34 6.13
C GLU A 151 -1.74 -3.39 7.35
N THR A 152 -1.20 -3.44 8.57
CA THR A 152 -2.02 -3.14 9.77
C THR A 152 -2.09 -1.63 9.98
N LYS A 153 -3.28 -1.03 9.85
CA LYS A 153 -3.50 0.42 10.04
C LYS A 153 -3.77 0.77 11.49
N HIS A 154 -3.00 1.69 12.06
CA HIS A 154 -3.16 2.15 13.45
C HIS A 154 -3.34 1.00 14.47
N PRO A 155 -2.48 -0.05 14.46
CA PRO A 155 -2.65 -1.21 15.36
C PRO A 155 -2.68 -0.81 16.84
N ALA A 156 -1.90 0.19 17.30
CA ALA A 156 -1.99 0.65 18.68
C ALA A 156 -3.36 1.26 19.02
N TYR A 157 -3.93 2.06 18.11
CA TYR A 157 -5.28 2.60 18.28
C TYR A 157 -6.33 1.49 18.35
N HIS A 158 -6.28 0.53 17.42
CA HIS A 158 -7.20 -0.60 17.39
C HIS A 158 -7.10 -1.46 18.67
N SER A 159 -5.88 -1.71 19.15
CA SER A 159 -5.65 -2.38 20.43
C SER A 159 -6.27 -1.62 21.61
N SER A 160 -6.16 -0.28 21.63
CA SER A 160 -6.71 0.57 22.70
C SER A 160 -8.25 0.51 22.81
N ILE A 161 -8.93 0.11 21.73
CA ILE A 161 -10.39 -0.06 21.67
C ILE A 161 -10.83 -1.53 21.69
N GLY A 162 -9.90 -2.47 21.95
CA GLY A 162 -10.19 -3.90 22.05
C GLY A 162 -10.41 -4.61 20.72
N LEU A 163 -9.86 -4.08 19.62
CA LEU A 163 -9.99 -4.62 18.25
C LEU A 163 -8.61 -4.91 17.65
N ASP A 164 -7.75 -5.64 18.36
CA ASP A 164 -6.39 -5.99 17.88
C ASP A 164 -6.41 -6.56 16.45
N LEU A 165 -5.51 -6.07 15.59
CA LEU A 165 -5.47 -6.43 14.17
C LEU A 165 -4.61 -7.67 13.90
N GLU A 166 -3.53 -7.84 14.67
CA GLU A 166 -2.51 -8.85 14.41
C GLU A 166 -3.02 -10.27 14.65
N PRO A 167 -3.74 -10.59 15.75
CA PRO A 167 -4.27 -11.94 15.97
C PRO A 167 -5.21 -12.45 14.87
N PRO A 168 -6.25 -11.71 14.42
CA PRO A 168 -7.11 -12.17 13.33
C PRO A 168 -6.37 -12.24 11.99
N LEU A 169 -5.37 -11.38 11.74
CA LEU A 169 -4.54 -11.44 10.54
C LEU A 169 -3.70 -12.72 10.53
N LEU A 170 -3.00 -13.04 11.63
CA LEU A 170 -2.20 -14.25 11.77
C LEU A 170 -3.06 -15.51 11.60
N ALA A 171 -4.25 -15.55 12.21
CA ALA A 171 -5.19 -16.66 12.05
C ALA A 171 -5.61 -16.82 10.57
N ALA A 172 -6.00 -15.74 9.91
CA ALA A 172 -6.38 -15.78 8.49
C ALA A 172 -5.22 -16.24 7.59
N LEU A 173 -3.99 -15.79 7.84
CA LEU A 173 -2.81 -16.25 7.09
C LEU A 173 -2.57 -17.74 7.29
N LEU A 174 -2.61 -18.22 8.53
CA LEU A 174 -2.40 -19.64 8.87
C LEU A 174 -3.45 -20.53 8.22
N ASP A 175 -4.74 -20.19 8.37
CA ASP A 175 -5.87 -20.94 7.84
C ASP A 175 -5.85 -21.03 6.31
N ASN A 176 -5.20 -20.05 5.65
CA ASN A 176 -5.04 -20.01 4.20
C ASN A 176 -3.69 -20.53 3.71
N GLY A 177 -2.83 -21.10 4.57
CA GLY A 177 -1.52 -21.62 4.15
C GLY A 177 -0.57 -20.52 3.65
N LEU A 178 -0.68 -19.32 4.22
CA LEU A 178 0.07 -18.13 3.86
C LEU A 178 1.17 -17.77 4.88
N THR A 179 1.59 -18.76 5.67
CA THR A 179 2.64 -18.63 6.69
C THR A 179 3.82 -19.55 6.37
N GLY A 180 5.00 -19.22 6.90
CA GLY A 180 6.22 -20.01 6.72
C GLY A 180 6.98 -19.66 5.44
N PRO A 181 8.07 -20.40 5.15
CA PRO A 181 9.01 -20.06 4.08
C PRO A 181 8.46 -20.29 2.66
N GLU A 182 7.40 -21.07 2.51
CA GLU A 182 6.80 -21.42 1.22
C GLU A 182 5.25 -21.27 1.27
N PRO A 183 4.74 -20.03 1.38
CA PRO A 183 3.29 -19.79 1.39
C PRO A 183 2.69 -20.10 0.00
N GLU A 184 1.39 -20.46 -0.04
CA GLU A 184 0.69 -20.81 -1.30
C GLU A 184 0.75 -19.69 -2.35
N VAL A 185 0.73 -18.43 -1.90
CA VAL A 185 1.09 -17.25 -2.68
C VAL A 185 2.07 -16.38 -1.86
N PRO A 186 2.94 -15.57 -2.49
CA PRO A 186 3.87 -14.71 -1.78
C PRO A 186 3.17 -13.73 -0.82
N VAL A 187 3.79 -13.47 0.34
CA VAL A 187 3.26 -12.54 1.36
C VAL A 187 4.36 -11.60 1.84
N PHE A 188 4.02 -10.32 1.99
CA PHE A 188 4.74 -9.36 2.82
C PHE A 188 3.77 -8.75 3.82
N LEU A 189 4.19 -8.56 5.07
CA LEU A 189 3.38 -7.88 6.10
C LEU A 189 3.98 -6.51 6.37
N GLN A 190 3.18 -5.44 6.40
CA GLN A 190 3.70 -4.10 6.64
C GLN A 190 3.00 -3.33 7.75
N SER A 191 3.74 -2.41 8.35
CA SER A 191 3.21 -1.46 9.31
C SER A 191 4.18 -0.29 9.52
N PHE A 192 3.64 0.86 9.88
CA PHE A 192 4.40 1.98 10.46
C PHE A 192 4.78 1.71 11.92
N GLU A 193 4.17 0.73 12.59
CA GLU A 193 4.38 0.46 14.01
C GLU A 193 5.25 -0.79 14.22
N SER A 194 6.48 -0.60 14.72
CA SER A 194 7.43 -1.71 14.91
C SER A 194 6.93 -2.81 15.84
N ASP A 195 6.08 -2.48 16.83
CA ASP A 195 5.51 -3.47 17.75
C ASP A 195 4.49 -4.38 17.07
N SER A 196 3.72 -3.86 16.08
CA SER A 196 2.86 -4.69 15.23
C SER A 196 3.71 -5.68 14.43
N LEU A 197 4.78 -5.21 13.78
CA LEU A 197 5.69 -6.09 13.03
C LEU A 197 6.28 -7.20 13.92
N ARG A 198 6.70 -6.87 15.14
CA ARG A 198 7.23 -7.87 16.09
C ARG A 198 6.22 -8.99 16.39
N LYS A 199 4.93 -8.66 16.55
CA LYS A 199 3.86 -9.68 16.70
C LYS A 199 3.67 -10.48 15.41
N LEU A 200 3.66 -9.80 14.26
CA LEU A 200 3.41 -10.41 12.96
C LEU A 200 4.52 -11.38 12.51
N ARG A 201 5.73 -11.31 13.09
CA ARG A 201 6.81 -12.27 12.82
C ARG A 201 6.44 -13.73 13.08
N GLU A 202 5.40 -13.99 13.89
CA GLU A 202 4.87 -15.34 14.09
C GLU A 202 4.44 -16.02 12.79
N ALA A 203 4.01 -15.25 11.77
CA ALA A 203 3.66 -15.77 10.45
C ALA A 203 4.86 -16.33 9.67
N GLN A 204 6.10 -16.02 10.07
CA GLN A 204 7.33 -16.45 9.39
C GLN A 204 7.37 -16.09 7.89
N VAL A 205 6.80 -14.93 7.55
CA VAL A 205 6.89 -14.29 6.23
C VAL A 205 7.57 -12.92 6.38
N PRO A 206 8.16 -12.36 5.30
CA PRO A 206 8.85 -11.08 5.37
C PRO A 206 7.98 -9.93 5.90
N CYS A 207 8.54 -9.16 6.83
CA CYS A 207 7.95 -7.94 7.39
C CYS A 207 8.60 -6.69 6.78
N VAL A 208 7.82 -5.63 6.59
CA VAL A 208 8.24 -4.37 5.98
C VAL A 208 7.92 -3.20 6.90
N PHE A 209 8.95 -2.45 7.25
CA PHE A 209 8.80 -1.27 8.10
C PHE A 209 8.58 -0.01 7.28
N LEU A 210 7.40 0.59 7.44
CA LEU A 210 6.99 1.78 6.71
C LEU A 210 7.55 3.06 7.37
N MET A 211 7.95 4.02 6.55
CA MET A 211 8.52 5.29 7.00
C MET A 211 7.96 6.46 6.19
N GLY A 212 7.55 7.52 6.89
CA GLY A 212 7.11 8.78 6.30
C GLY A 212 8.21 9.85 6.30
N THR A 213 7.87 11.08 5.92
CA THR A 213 8.82 12.21 5.86
C THR A 213 8.88 13.03 7.15
N GLU A 214 8.09 12.67 8.16
CA GLU A 214 8.09 13.32 9.47
C GLU A 214 9.42 13.12 10.21
N GLU A 215 9.80 14.12 11.03
CA GLU A 215 11.10 14.18 11.72
C GLU A 215 11.42 12.94 12.57
N HIS A 216 10.41 12.30 13.17
CA HIS A 216 10.62 11.12 14.01
C HIS A 216 11.14 9.90 13.24
N TRP A 217 11.01 9.88 11.90
CA TRP A 217 11.58 8.84 11.04
C TRP A 217 13.08 9.00 10.83
N ALA A 218 13.65 10.20 11.03
CA ALA A 218 15.04 10.50 10.70
C ALA A 218 16.05 9.54 11.36
N ARG A 219 15.73 9.04 12.57
CA ARG A 219 16.58 8.06 13.28
C ARG A 219 16.71 6.74 12.54
N PHE A 220 15.72 6.35 11.74
CA PHE A 220 15.68 5.10 10.98
C PHE A 220 16.29 5.22 9.58
N LEU A 221 16.73 6.42 9.19
CA LEU A 221 17.38 6.69 7.90
C LEU A 221 18.91 6.63 7.99
N THR A 222 19.48 6.34 9.18
CA THR A 222 20.93 6.17 9.37
C THR A 222 21.31 4.69 9.33
N PRO A 223 22.57 4.35 9.05
CA PRO A 223 23.04 2.96 9.10
C PRO A 223 22.73 2.24 10.43
N GLU A 224 22.84 2.94 11.57
CA GLU A 224 22.50 2.37 12.88
C GLU A 224 20.99 2.11 13.03
N GLY A 225 20.16 3.04 12.54
CA GLY A 225 18.71 2.87 12.53
C GLY A 225 18.26 1.73 11.63
N LEU A 226 18.88 1.59 10.46
CA LEU A 226 18.62 0.48 9.53
C LEU A 226 19.07 -0.85 10.12
N ALA A 227 20.20 -0.90 10.83
CA ALA A 227 20.61 -2.08 11.58
C ALA A 227 19.63 -2.45 12.70
N GLU A 228 18.99 -1.46 13.36
CA GLU A 228 17.90 -1.71 14.30
C GLU A 228 16.67 -2.32 13.58
N VAL A 229 16.29 -1.76 12.43
CA VAL A 229 15.14 -2.25 11.63
C VAL A 229 15.34 -3.69 11.17
N ALA A 230 16.56 -4.05 10.74
CA ALA A 230 16.93 -5.40 10.32
C ALA A 230 16.74 -6.48 11.42
N THR A 231 16.53 -6.09 12.68
CA THR A 231 16.22 -7.03 13.76
C THR A 231 14.75 -7.50 13.77
N PHE A 232 13.86 -6.77 13.09
CA PHE A 232 12.42 -7.05 13.12
C PHE A 232 11.72 -6.98 11.75
N ALA A 233 12.41 -6.55 10.70
CA ALA A 233 11.90 -6.49 9.34
C ALA A 233 12.95 -6.94 8.32
N GLU A 234 12.46 -7.43 7.18
CA GLU A 234 13.27 -7.86 6.04
C GLU A 234 13.30 -6.79 4.93
N ALA A 235 12.49 -5.74 5.06
CA ALA A 235 12.44 -4.62 4.12
C ALA A 235 12.03 -3.31 4.80
N ILE A 236 12.32 -2.20 4.13
CA ILE A 236 11.75 -0.88 4.43
C ILE A 236 10.84 -0.43 3.30
N GLY A 237 9.76 0.27 3.66
CA GLY A 237 8.87 0.95 2.73
C GLY A 237 8.87 2.46 2.99
N PRO A 238 9.88 3.19 2.49
CA PRO A 238 9.98 4.63 2.71
C PRO A 238 9.06 5.41 1.77
N ALA A 239 8.58 6.57 2.22
CA ALA A 239 8.08 7.59 1.32
C ALA A 239 9.14 7.92 0.27
N LYS A 240 8.77 7.97 -1.02
CA LYS A 240 9.71 8.09 -2.13
C LYS A 240 10.57 9.37 -2.06
N ASP A 241 10.05 10.41 -1.43
CA ASP A 241 10.76 11.68 -1.20
C ASP A 241 11.94 11.54 -0.21
N LEU A 242 12.03 10.44 0.56
CA LEU A 242 13.21 10.11 1.38
C LEU A 242 14.38 9.58 0.55
N ILE A 243 14.09 8.99 -0.61
CA ILE A 243 15.12 8.50 -1.56
C ILE A 243 15.49 9.64 -2.50
N PHE A 244 14.51 10.31 -3.09
CA PHE A 244 14.73 11.48 -3.93
C PHE A 244 14.00 12.69 -3.36
N PRO A 245 14.68 13.52 -2.56
CA PRO A 245 14.09 14.73 -2.01
C PRO A 245 13.65 15.70 -3.11
N ARG A 246 12.68 16.54 -2.78
CA ARG A 246 12.24 17.64 -3.65
C ARG A 246 12.92 18.94 -3.26
N ASP A 247 13.28 19.74 -4.24
CA ASP A 247 13.80 21.10 -4.00
C ASP A 247 12.67 22.11 -3.73
N ALA A 248 13.04 23.39 -3.59
CA ALA A 248 12.09 24.47 -3.31
C ALA A 248 11.09 24.70 -4.46
N GLU A 249 11.44 24.27 -5.67
CA GLU A 249 10.64 24.33 -6.89
C GLU A 249 9.82 23.05 -7.11
N ASP A 250 9.80 22.12 -6.15
CA ASP A 250 9.11 20.83 -6.21
C ASP A 250 9.67 19.89 -7.29
N ALA A 251 10.90 20.13 -7.77
CA ALA A 251 11.60 19.25 -8.69
C ALA A 251 12.32 18.12 -7.95
N ILE A 252 12.38 16.95 -8.59
CA ILE A 252 13.15 15.81 -8.06
C ILE A 252 14.65 16.13 -8.12
N THR A 253 15.37 15.85 -7.04
CA THR A 253 16.81 16.14 -6.90
C THR A 253 17.66 14.87 -7.12
N GLU A 254 18.87 14.82 -6.55
CA GLU A 254 19.74 13.64 -6.55
C GLU A 254 19.31 12.65 -5.45
N PRO A 255 19.55 11.34 -5.62
CA PRO A 255 19.17 10.36 -4.62
C PRO A 255 20.01 10.50 -3.34
N THR A 256 19.42 10.18 -2.20
CA THR A 256 20.12 9.96 -0.92
C THR A 256 20.85 8.61 -0.92
N SER A 257 21.66 8.36 0.11
CA SER A 257 22.32 7.05 0.30
C SER A 257 21.38 5.95 0.82
N LEU A 258 20.11 6.28 1.12
CA LEU A 258 19.19 5.40 1.86
C LEU A 258 19.06 4.00 1.23
N VAL A 259 19.05 3.90 -0.10
CA VAL A 259 18.94 2.61 -0.79
C VAL A 259 20.18 1.76 -0.58
N ASP A 260 21.37 2.32 -0.80
CA ASP A 260 22.64 1.60 -0.61
C ASP A 260 22.84 1.25 0.89
N ASP A 261 22.51 2.16 1.81
CA ASP A 261 22.62 1.94 3.26
C ASP A 261 21.66 0.82 3.74
N ALA A 262 20.44 0.78 3.19
CA ALA A 262 19.47 -0.29 3.51
C ALA A 262 19.94 -1.64 2.99
N HIS A 263 20.48 -1.70 1.76
CA HIS A 263 21.06 -2.92 1.21
C HIS A 263 22.29 -3.39 2.00
N GLU A 264 23.14 -2.48 2.50
CA GLU A 264 24.26 -2.84 3.38
C GLU A 264 23.78 -3.46 4.71
N ALA A 265 22.62 -3.01 5.22
CA ALA A 265 21.96 -3.61 6.38
C ALA A 265 21.19 -4.91 6.05
N GLY A 266 21.14 -5.34 4.79
CA GLY A 266 20.43 -6.54 4.35
C GLY A 266 18.91 -6.37 4.20
N LEU A 267 18.43 -5.13 4.08
CA LEU A 267 17.01 -4.80 3.93
C LEU A 267 16.66 -4.55 2.46
N LEU A 268 15.53 -5.10 2.00
CA LEU A 268 14.95 -4.70 0.71
C LEU A 268 14.32 -3.29 0.82
N VAL A 269 14.16 -2.61 -0.32
CA VAL A 269 13.60 -1.24 -0.36
C VAL A 269 12.42 -1.16 -1.33
N HIS A 270 11.22 -0.90 -0.78
CA HIS A 270 9.95 -0.80 -1.54
C HIS A 270 9.29 0.58 -1.35
N PRO A 271 9.74 1.65 -2.03
CA PRO A 271 9.19 2.99 -1.84
C PRO A 271 7.72 3.15 -2.26
N TRP A 272 7.03 4.08 -1.58
CA TRP A 272 5.65 4.50 -1.87
C TRP A 272 5.52 6.02 -2.00
N THR A 273 4.56 6.57 -2.76
CA THR A 273 3.70 5.93 -3.75
C THR A 273 3.93 6.60 -5.11
N PHE A 274 4.12 5.80 -6.15
CA PHE A 274 4.21 6.28 -7.52
C PHE A 274 2.81 6.52 -8.10
N ARG A 275 2.60 7.74 -8.61
CA ARG A 275 1.34 8.21 -9.17
C ARG A 275 1.67 8.96 -10.45
N SER A 276 1.11 8.48 -11.57
CA SER A 276 1.54 8.95 -12.90
C SER A 276 0.92 10.27 -13.31
N GLU A 277 -0.11 10.74 -12.60
CA GLU A 277 -0.78 12.01 -12.88
C GLU A 277 0.13 13.20 -12.54
N ASN A 278 0.12 14.23 -13.39
CA ASN A 278 0.88 15.47 -13.19
C ASN A 278 0.69 16.08 -11.80
N HIS A 279 -0.51 15.95 -11.23
CA HIS A 279 -0.83 16.42 -9.88
C HIS A 279 0.15 15.91 -8.81
N PHE A 280 0.68 14.69 -8.95
CA PHE A 280 1.55 14.04 -7.96
C PHE A 280 3.03 14.01 -8.36
N LEU A 281 3.32 14.17 -9.65
CA LEU A 281 4.68 14.17 -10.16
C LEU A 281 5.47 15.40 -9.68
N PRO A 282 6.80 15.27 -9.50
CA PRO A 282 7.69 16.41 -9.34
C PRO A 282 7.56 17.42 -10.48
N ALA A 283 7.75 18.71 -10.20
CA ALA A 283 7.51 19.80 -11.14
C ALA A 283 8.26 19.64 -12.47
N ASN A 284 9.51 19.17 -12.44
CA ASN A 284 10.34 18.92 -13.62
C ASN A 284 9.95 17.67 -14.42
N LEU A 285 9.03 16.85 -13.91
CA LEU A 285 8.46 15.68 -14.61
C LEU A 285 7.01 15.92 -15.03
N ARG A 286 6.42 17.09 -14.75
CA ARG A 286 5.07 17.43 -15.20
C ARG A 286 5.06 17.78 -16.69
N GLY A 287 4.02 17.30 -17.39
CA GLY A 287 3.72 17.70 -18.76
C GLY A 287 2.57 18.70 -18.85
N ASP A 288 1.99 18.84 -20.04
CA ASP A 288 0.84 19.70 -20.28
C ASP A 288 -0.46 19.12 -19.71
N GLY A 289 -1.20 19.95 -18.97
CA GLY A 289 -2.53 19.63 -18.43
C GLY A 289 -2.50 18.97 -17.05
N ALA A 290 -3.14 19.61 -16.06
CA ALA A 290 -3.04 19.17 -14.66
C ALA A 290 -3.56 17.74 -14.38
N ARG A 291 -4.48 17.23 -15.22
CA ARG A 291 -5.09 15.89 -15.10
C ARG A 291 -4.46 14.84 -16.02
N SER A 292 -3.49 15.20 -16.86
CA SER A 292 -2.82 14.24 -17.73
C SER A 292 -1.71 13.50 -16.98
N PHE A 293 -1.18 12.44 -17.60
CA PHE A 293 0.03 11.79 -17.13
C PHE A 293 1.26 12.58 -17.60
N GLY A 294 2.24 12.76 -16.72
CA GLY A 294 3.51 13.42 -17.05
C GLY A 294 4.61 12.45 -17.45
N GLY A 295 5.86 12.85 -17.22
CA GLY A 295 7.06 12.03 -17.38
C GLY A 295 7.21 10.95 -16.30
N PHE A 296 6.15 10.21 -16.00
CA PHE A 296 6.16 9.16 -14.97
C PHE A 296 7.19 8.06 -15.26
N ALA A 297 7.47 7.76 -16.53
CA ALA A 297 8.46 6.76 -16.91
C ALA A 297 9.87 7.17 -16.43
N ALA A 298 10.23 8.45 -16.58
CA ALA A 298 11.49 8.98 -16.09
C ALA A 298 11.58 8.92 -14.56
N GLU A 299 10.46 9.11 -13.83
CA GLU A 299 10.43 8.90 -12.38
C GLU A 299 10.74 7.44 -12.04
N TYR A 300 10.04 6.48 -12.64
CA TYR A 300 10.30 5.05 -12.39
C TYR A 300 11.74 4.66 -12.73
N GLU A 301 12.27 5.09 -13.88
CA GLU A 301 13.63 4.81 -14.31
C GLU A 301 14.69 5.36 -13.34
N ALA A 302 14.51 6.59 -12.84
CA ALA A 302 15.42 7.19 -11.86
C ALA A 302 15.45 6.36 -10.58
N PHE A 303 14.30 5.90 -10.09
CA PHE A 303 14.21 5.05 -8.92
C PHE A 303 14.77 3.64 -9.17
N PHE A 304 14.47 3.00 -10.29
CA PHE A 304 15.04 1.69 -10.64
C PHE A 304 16.58 1.76 -10.75
N ALA A 305 17.14 2.87 -11.22
CA ALA A 305 18.58 3.08 -11.32
C ALA A 305 19.28 3.12 -9.94
N THR A 306 18.58 3.46 -8.86
CA THR A 306 19.14 3.37 -7.50
C THR A 306 19.30 1.92 -7.02
N GLY A 307 18.55 0.99 -7.62
CA GLY A 307 18.57 -0.44 -7.28
C GLY A 307 17.46 -0.89 -6.34
N ILE A 308 16.42 -0.08 -6.09
CA ILE A 308 15.26 -0.50 -5.29
C ILE A 308 14.67 -1.85 -5.75
N ASP A 309 14.07 -2.57 -4.80
CA ASP A 309 13.60 -3.94 -5.00
C ASP A 309 12.11 -4.02 -5.39
N GLY A 310 11.38 -2.91 -5.25
CA GLY A 310 9.96 -2.84 -5.60
C GLY A 310 9.39 -1.43 -5.54
N VAL A 311 8.18 -1.23 -6.06
CA VAL A 311 7.48 0.06 -6.06
C VAL A 311 6.01 -0.12 -5.73
N PHE A 312 5.50 0.67 -4.79
CA PHE A 312 4.06 0.84 -4.58
C PHE A 312 3.52 1.85 -5.58
N THR A 313 2.54 1.45 -6.38
CA THR A 313 2.00 2.28 -7.46
C THR A 313 0.50 2.22 -7.57
N ASP A 314 -0.12 3.38 -7.81
CA ASP A 314 -1.54 3.48 -8.16
C ASP A 314 -1.79 3.06 -9.63
N HIS A 315 -0.72 3.02 -10.46
CA HIS A 315 -0.77 2.79 -11.91
C HIS A 315 0.06 1.55 -12.30
N SER A 316 -0.39 0.36 -11.89
CA SER A 316 0.39 -0.88 -12.07
C SER A 316 0.82 -1.15 -13.51
N ARG A 317 0.00 -0.76 -14.51
CA ARG A 317 0.37 -0.90 -15.93
C ARG A 317 1.56 -0.03 -16.32
N HIS A 318 1.62 1.19 -15.80
CA HIS A 318 2.71 2.12 -16.08
C HIS A 318 4.01 1.62 -15.47
N ALA A 319 3.97 1.21 -14.19
CA ALA A 319 5.13 0.68 -13.50
C ALA A 319 5.64 -0.63 -14.15
N PHE A 320 4.72 -1.53 -14.54
CA PHE A 320 5.06 -2.74 -15.28
C PHE A 320 5.80 -2.40 -16.59
N LEU A 321 5.23 -1.54 -17.44
CA LEU A 321 5.85 -1.19 -18.71
C LEU A 321 7.20 -0.48 -18.53
N ALA A 322 7.32 0.44 -17.56
CA ALA A 322 8.57 1.12 -17.26
C ALA A 322 9.65 0.12 -16.80
N ARG A 323 9.29 -0.84 -15.95
CA ARG A 323 10.21 -1.91 -15.51
C ARG A 323 10.67 -2.77 -16.68
N GLU A 324 9.74 -3.23 -17.53
CA GLU A 324 10.11 -4.07 -18.67
C GLU A 324 11.04 -3.35 -19.66
N LEU A 325 10.84 -2.04 -19.88
CA LEU A 325 11.73 -1.22 -20.70
C LEU A 325 13.11 -1.06 -20.04
N PHE A 326 13.15 -0.68 -18.76
CA PHE A 326 14.39 -0.53 -17.99
C PHE A 326 15.23 -1.82 -18.00
N LEU A 327 14.60 -2.98 -17.78
CA LEU A 327 15.27 -4.28 -17.79
C LEU A 327 15.72 -4.75 -19.19
N ALA A 328 15.10 -4.25 -20.26
CA ALA A 328 15.49 -4.58 -21.63
C ALA A 328 16.73 -3.79 -22.09
N GLU A 329 16.98 -2.61 -21.51
CA GLU A 329 18.09 -1.73 -21.88
C GLU A 329 19.42 -2.04 -21.14
N GLY A 330 19.36 -2.74 -20.00
CA GLY A 330 20.51 -3.11 -19.15
C GLY A 330 21.30 -4.34 -19.61
#